data_AF-A0A2N0KXI4-F1
#
_entry.id   AF-A0A2N0KXI4-F1
#
_cell.length_a   1.000
_cell.length_b   1.000
_cell.length_c   1.000
_cell.angle_alpha   90.00
_cell.angle_beta   90.00
_cell.angle_gamma   90.00
#
_symmetry.space_group_name_H-M   'P 1'
#
loop_
_entity.id
_entity.type
_entity.pdbx_description
1 polymer ?
#
loop_
_entity_poly.entity_id
_entity_poly.type
_entity_poly.pdbx_seq_one_letter_code
_entity_poly.pdbx_strand_id
1 'polypeptide(L)'
;MAISQLEQAMATLRLGLAEMRNKEDQLDQLVNQFQTQLRRLPRQVVYGQASLELSLAAMGEIEERLDDAVANRRRLLAIKDTAIQELEALQLLKRVDEARSKLASLKRDGQLGGEDVQVEIRNLEDFIAANSRQAEQAITDRFKERTNGDRPTRSL
;
A
#
# COMPACT_ATOMS: atom_id res chain seq x y z
N MET A 1 -7.39 -25.17 16.36
CA MET A 1 -7.77 -23.74 16.32
C MET A 1 -7.57 -23.26 14.89
N ALA A 2 -8.65 -22.97 14.17
CA ALA A 2 -8.55 -22.41 12.81
C ALA A 2 -8.37 -20.90 12.95
N ILE A 3 -7.28 -20.37 12.40
CA ILE A 3 -7.13 -18.92 12.19
C ILE A 3 -8.32 -18.48 11.34
N SER A 4 -9.02 -17.42 11.75
CA SER A 4 -10.14 -16.87 10.96
C SER A 4 -9.65 -16.55 9.55
N GLN A 5 -10.45 -16.80 8.50
CA GLN A 5 -10.06 -16.49 7.11
C GLN A 5 -9.58 -15.03 6.95
N LEU A 6 -10.14 -14.10 7.73
CA LEU A 6 -9.72 -12.71 7.81
C LEU A 6 -8.29 -12.58 8.37
N GLU A 7 -7.97 -13.29 9.45
CA GLU A 7 -6.63 -13.30 10.05
C GLU A 7 -5.59 -13.94 9.12
N GLN A 8 -5.98 -14.98 8.38
CA GLN A 8 -5.14 -15.58 7.36
C GLN A 8 -4.85 -14.60 6.22
N ALA A 9 -5.88 -13.91 5.71
CA ALA A 9 -5.73 -12.90 4.67
C ALA A 9 -4.81 -11.74 5.11
N MET A 10 -5.00 -11.22 6.33
CA MET A 10 -4.12 -10.20 6.89
C MET A 10 -2.68 -10.69 7.06
N ALA A 11 -2.47 -11.95 7.48
CA ALA A 11 -1.14 -12.52 7.60
C ALA A 11 -0.44 -12.61 6.23
N THR A 12 -1.16 -13.07 5.20
CA THR A 12 -0.66 -13.10 3.82
C THR A 12 -0.28 -11.70 3.32
N LEU A 13 -1.12 -10.69 3.54
CA LEU A 13 -0.81 -9.31 3.15
C LEU A 13 0.41 -8.75 3.88
N ARG A 14 0.54 -9.02 5.19
CA ARG A 14 1.72 -8.58 5.96
C ARG A 14 3.00 -9.22 5.44
N LEU A 15 2.96 -10.52 5.12
CA LEU A 15 4.10 -11.21 4.52
C LEU A 15 4.44 -10.62 3.14
N GLY A 16 3.43 -10.44 2.27
CA GLY A 16 3.62 -9.82 0.96
C GLY A 16 4.18 -8.40 1.04
N LEU A 17 3.74 -7.58 2.00
CA LEU A 17 4.29 -6.24 2.23
C LEU A 17 5.77 -6.27 2.65
N ALA A 18 6.17 -7.26 3.44
CA ALA A 18 7.58 -7.44 3.81
C ALA A 18 8.42 -7.81 2.58
N GLU A 19 7.92 -8.69 1.71
CA GLU A 19 8.58 -9.03 0.44
C GLU A 19 8.68 -7.81 -0.49
N MET A 20 7.60 -7.03 -0.61
CA MET A 20 7.59 -5.80 -1.42
C MET A 20 8.60 -4.78 -0.90
N ARG A 21 8.72 -4.61 0.42
CA ARG A 21 9.72 -3.72 1.03
C ARG A 21 11.14 -4.17 0.70
N ASN A 22 11.43 -5.46 0.82
CA ASN A 22 12.75 -5.99 0.44
C ASN A 22 13.04 -5.75 -1.04
N LYS A 23 12.04 -5.91 -1.91
CA LYS A 23 12.19 -5.67 -3.35
C LYS A 23 12.40 -4.19 -3.69
N GLU A 24 11.75 -3.30 -2.95
CA GLU A 24 11.92 -1.86 -3.07
C GLU A 24 13.35 -1.45 -2.73
N ASP A 25 13.88 -1.92 -1.59
CA ASP A 25 15.25 -1.65 -1.17
C ASP A 25 16.27 -2.15 -2.22
N GLN A 26 16.03 -3.33 -2.81
CA GLN A 26 16.86 -3.87 -3.90
C GLN A 26 16.83 -2.99 -5.16
N LEU A 27 15.65 -2.52 -5.57
CA LEU A 27 15.51 -1.66 -6.74
C LEU A 27 16.15 -0.30 -6.51
N ASP A 28 16.02 0.26 -5.30
CA ASP A 28 16.68 1.51 -4.92
C ASP A 28 18.21 1.39 -4.97
N GLN A 29 18.76 0.27 -4.52
CA GLN A 29 20.19 -0.01 -4.64
C GLN A 29 20.64 -0.09 -6.11
N LEU A 30 19.89 -0.79 -6.96
CA LEU A 30 20.21 -0.91 -8.39
C LEU A 30 20.16 0.45 -9.11
N VAL A 31 19.10 1.23 -8.86
CA VAL A 31 18.96 2.58 -9.42
C VAL A 31 20.16 3.46 -9.04
N ASN A 32 20.52 3.48 -7.75
CA ASN A 32 21.66 4.25 -7.28
C ASN A 32 23.00 3.77 -7.87
N GLN A 33 23.17 2.46 -8.04
CA GLN A 33 24.35 1.86 -8.66
C GLN A 33 24.49 2.29 -10.12
N PHE A 34 23.44 2.16 -10.94
CA PHE A 34 23.48 2.54 -12.35
C PHE A 34 23.71 4.03 -12.54
N GLN A 35 23.05 4.89 -11.76
CA GLN A 35 23.31 6.33 -11.77
C GLN A 35 24.76 6.65 -11.41
N THR A 36 25.36 5.94 -10.46
CA THR A 36 26.76 6.12 -10.09
C THR A 36 27.70 5.68 -11.20
N GLN A 37 27.39 4.58 -11.90
CA GLN A 37 28.17 4.10 -13.05
C GLN A 37 28.14 5.13 -14.20
N LEU A 38 26.96 5.62 -14.57
CA LEU A 38 26.80 6.65 -15.61
C LEU A 38 27.59 7.92 -15.30
N ARG A 39 27.61 8.36 -14.03
CA ARG A 39 28.39 9.55 -13.62
C ARG A 39 29.91 9.36 -13.74
N ARG A 40 30.42 8.13 -13.73
CA ARG A 40 31.86 7.82 -13.75
C ARG A 40 32.42 7.66 -15.16
N LEU A 41 31.65 7.10 -16.08
CA LEU A 41 32.10 6.77 -17.44
C LEU A 41 32.66 7.98 -18.21
N PRO A 42 32.03 9.17 -18.20
CA PRO A 42 32.59 10.33 -18.92
C PRO A 42 33.99 10.72 -18.44
N ARG A 43 34.25 10.63 -17.12
CA ARG A 43 35.57 10.93 -16.55
C ARG A 43 36.62 9.94 -17.05
N GLN A 44 36.27 8.65 -17.14
CA GLN A 44 37.19 7.62 -17.63
C GLN A 44 37.59 7.87 -19.09
N VAL A 45 36.64 8.28 -19.94
CA VAL A 45 36.93 8.65 -21.33
C VAL A 45 37.83 9.88 -21.41
N VAL A 46 37.51 10.94 -20.66
CA VAL A 46 38.29 12.20 -20.66
C VAL A 46 39.74 11.97 -20.23
N TYR A 47 39.99 11.09 -19.27
CA TYR A 47 41.35 10.76 -18.81
C TYR A 47 42.01 9.61 -19.60
N GLY A 48 41.42 9.19 -20.73
CA GLY A 48 41.99 8.16 -21.59
C GLY A 48 42.03 6.76 -20.96
N GLN A 49 41.24 6.53 -19.91
CA GLN A 49 41.14 5.23 -19.21
C GLN A 49 40.19 4.25 -19.91
N ALA A 50 39.34 4.74 -20.81
CA ALA A 50 38.40 3.94 -21.59
C ALA A 50 38.23 4.52 -23.01
N SER A 51 37.95 3.65 -23.98
CA SER A 51 37.58 4.08 -25.34
C SER A 51 36.21 4.76 -25.34
N LEU A 52 36.06 5.80 -26.17
CA LEU A 52 34.80 6.52 -26.36
C LEU A 52 33.69 5.58 -26.84
N GLU A 53 33.92 4.80 -27.90
CA GLU A 53 32.92 3.89 -28.47
C GLU A 53 32.45 2.84 -27.46
N LEU A 54 33.40 2.23 -26.73
CA LEU A 54 33.07 1.26 -25.68
C LEU A 54 32.28 1.90 -24.53
N SER A 55 32.60 3.15 -24.20
CA SER A 55 31.93 3.88 -23.12
C SER A 55 30.52 4.30 -23.53
N LEU A 56 30.29 4.75 -24.76
CA LEU A 56 28.97 5.07 -25.29
C LEU A 56 28.07 3.83 -25.33
N ALA A 57 28.59 2.69 -25.80
CA ALA A 57 27.87 1.43 -25.78
C ALA A 57 27.49 0.99 -24.36
N ALA A 58 28.44 1.06 -23.42
CA ALA A 58 28.19 0.74 -22.02
C ALA A 58 27.18 1.70 -21.36
N MET A 59 27.25 3.00 -21.69
CA MET A 59 26.26 3.98 -21.19
C MET A 59 24.86 3.64 -21.66
N GLY A 60 24.67 3.30 -22.94
CA GLY A 60 23.36 2.91 -23.47
C GLY A 60 22.77 1.69 -22.78
N GLU A 61 23.57 0.65 -22.53
CA GLU A 61 23.12 -0.54 -21.78
C GLU A 61 22.73 -0.20 -20.34
N ILE A 62 23.53 0.64 -19.67
CA ILE A 62 23.25 1.04 -18.27
C ILE A 62 21.98 1.90 -18.21
N GLU A 63 21.76 2.79 -19.17
CA GLU A 63 20.55 3.61 -19.29
C GLU A 63 19.30 2.74 -19.48
N GLU A 64 19.32 1.77 -20.38
CA GLU A 64 18.21 0.83 -20.59
C GLU A 64 17.86 0.07 -19.30
N ARG A 65 18.89 -0.46 -18.62
CA ARG A 65 18.71 -1.18 -17.36
C ARG A 65 18.24 -0.29 -16.22
N LEU A 66 18.65 0.99 -16.21
CA LEU A 66 18.19 1.98 -15.25
C LEU A 66 16.71 2.29 -15.45
N ASP A 67 16.29 2.51 -16.71
CA ASP A 67 14.90 2.79 -17.05
C ASP A 67 13.99 1.62 -16.65
N ASP A 68 14.43 0.39 -16.91
CA ASP A 68 13.72 -0.82 -16.48
C ASP A 68 13.61 -0.92 -14.95
N ALA A 69 14.69 -0.63 -14.22
CA ALA A 69 14.69 -0.63 -12.76
C ALA A 69 13.72 0.42 -12.18
N VAL A 70 13.73 1.63 -12.76
CA VAL A 70 12.81 2.72 -12.37
C VAL A 70 11.36 2.36 -12.68
N ALA A 71 11.08 1.80 -13.86
CA ALA A 71 9.74 1.36 -14.24
C ALA A 71 9.22 0.26 -13.30
N ASN A 72 10.06 -0.72 -12.97
CA ASN A 72 9.72 -1.79 -12.03
C ASN A 72 9.48 -1.26 -10.62
N ARG A 73 10.28 -0.29 -10.16
CA ARG A 73 10.07 0.37 -8.87
C ARG A 73 8.72 1.06 -8.80
N ARG A 74 8.36 1.82 -9.84
CA ARG A 74 7.05 2.48 -9.93
C ARG A 74 5.90 1.47 -9.87
N ARG A 75 5.99 0.36 -10.63
CA ARG A 75 4.98 -0.71 -10.61
C ARG A 75 4.87 -1.35 -9.22
N LEU A 76 6.00 -1.63 -8.58
CA LEU A 76 6.05 -2.19 -7.23
C LEU A 76 5.35 -1.29 -6.22
N LEU A 77 5.60 0.03 -6.26
CA LEU A 77 4.97 0.97 -5.36
C LEU A 77 3.43 0.99 -5.52
N ALA A 78 2.93 0.97 -6.75
CA ALA A 78 1.48 0.89 -6.98
C ALA A 78 0.85 -0.38 -6.39
N ILE A 79 1.55 -1.52 -6.49
CA ILE A 79 1.10 -2.79 -5.88
C ILE A 79 1.16 -2.69 -4.35
N LYS A 80 2.25 -2.14 -3.81
CA LYS A 80 2.44 -1.95 -2.37
C LYS A 80 1.37 -1.06 -1.76
N ASP A 81 1.05 0.06 -2.40
CA ASP A 81 -0.01 0.98 -1.97
C ASP A 81 -1.37 0.27 -1.92
N THR A 82 -1.67 -0.54 -2.93
CA THR A 82 -2.88 -1.36 -2.96
C THR A 82 -2.92 -2.37 -1.80
N ALA A 83 -1.81 -3.05 -1.53
CA ALA A 83 -1.71 -4.01 -0.44
C ALA A 83 -1.81 -3.36 0.96
N ILE A 84 -1.28 -2.14 1.13
CA ILE A 84 -1.44 -1.35 2.36
C ILE A 84 -2.92 -1.01 2.58
N GLN A 85 -3.59 -0.47 1.57
CA GLN A 85 -5.01 -0.11 1.66
C GLN A 85 -5.89 -1.32 2.00
N GLU A 86 -5.64 -2.47 1.36
CA GLU A 86 -6.38 -3.70 1.65
C GLU A 86 -6.15 -4.18 3.10
N LEU A 87 -4.90 -4.13 3.57
CA LEU A 87 -4.57 -4.52 4.94
C LEU A 87 -5.25 -3.58 5.96
N GLU A 88 -5.26 -2.27 5.71
CA GLU A 88 -5.95 -1.29 6.54
C GLU A 88 -7.46 -1.55 6.60
N ALA A 89 -8.08 -1.86 5.46
CA ALA A 89 -9.51 -2.20 5.39
C ALA A 89 -9.84 -3.45 6.21
N LEU A 90 -9.05 -4.51 6.10
CA LEU A 90 -9.24 -5.74 6.88
C LEU A 90 -9.02 -5.52 8.38
N GLN A 91 -8.04 -4.70 8.76
CA GLN A 91 -7.81 -4.35 10.16
C GLN A 91 -8.98 -3.55 10.75
N LEU A 92 -9.54 -2.63 9.97
CA LEU A 92 -10.72 -1.89 10.39
C LEU A 92 -11.93 -2.80 10.59
N LEU A 93 -12.16 -3.74 9.66
CA LEU A 93 -13.22 -4.74 9.77
C LEU A 93 -13.10 -5.53 11.07
N LYS A 94 -11.90 -6.04 11.38
CA LYS A 94 -11.64 -6.74 12.64
C LYS A 94 -11.96 -5.88 13.86
N ARG A 95 -11.53 -4.61 13.89
CA ARG A 95 -11.79 -3.70 15.03
C ARG A 95 -13.29 -3.42 15.22
N VAL A 96 -14.06 -3.32 14.13
CA VAL A 96 -15.52 -3.16 14.20
C VAL A 96 -16.19 -4.41 14.73
N ASP A 97 -15.79 -5.61 14.30
CA ASP A 97 -16.33 -6.87 14.79
C ASP A 97 -16.02 -7.09 16.29
N GLU A 98 -14.81 -6.72 16.72
CA GLU A 98 -14.43 -6.71 18.13
C GLU A 98 -15.26 -5.71 18.94
N ALA A 99 -15.46 -4.48 18.42
CA ALA A 99 -16.28 -3.46 19.07
C ALA A 99 -17.74 -3.92 19.22
N ARG A 100 -18.32 -4.53 18.19
CA ARG A 100 -19.68 -5.11 18.21
C ARG A 100 -19.78 -6.24 19.23
N SER A 101 -18.79 -7.11 19.29
CA SER A 101 -18.77 -8.23 20.24
C SER A 101 -18.70 -7.72 21.69
N LYS A 102 -17.85 -6.71 21.96
CA LYS A 102 -17.75 -6.06 23.27
C LYS A 102 -19.04 -5.32 23.65
N LEU A 103 -19.64 -4.60 22.71
CA LEU A 103 -20.92 -3.93 22.93
C LEU A 103 -22.02 -4.94 23.28
N ALA A 104 -22.06 -6.08 22.59
CA ALA A 104 -23.04 -7.13 22.83
C ALA A 104 -22.81 -7.87 24.16
N SER A 105 -21.57 -7.99 24.65
CA SER A 105 -21.32 -8.50 26.01
C SER A 105 -21.71 -7.47 27.06
N LEU A 106 -21.28 -6.21 26.93
CA LEU A 106 -21.61 -5.14 27.88
C LEU A 106 -23.12 -4.89 27.98
N LYS A 107 -23.87 -4.99 26.86
CA LYS A 107 -25.33 -4.91 26.89
C LYS A 107 -26.01 -6.11 27.55
N ARG A 108 -25.42 -7.31 27.48
CA ARG A 108 -25.91 -8.51 28.18
C ARG A 108 -25.62 -8.45 29.68
N ASP A 109 -24.46 -7.93 30.04
CA ASP A 109 -24.01 -7.80 31.43
C ASP A 109 -24.58 -6.52 32.11
N GLY A 110 -25.18 -5.63 31.32
CA GLY A 110 -25.63 -4.28 31.66
C GLY A 110 -26.82 -4.16 32.63
N GLN A 111 -27.23 -5.24 33.30
CA GLN A 111 -28.18 -5.16 34.41
C GLN A 111 -27.51 -4.78 35.75
N LEU A 112 -26.17 -4.69 35.82
CA LEU A 112 -25.42 -4.38 37.04
C LEU A 112 -24.29 -3.33 36.88
N GLY A 113 -24.13 -2.74 35.68
CA GLY A 113 -22.99 -1.84 35.37
C GLY A 113 -23.20 -0.38 35.78
N GLY A 114 -22.17 0.24 36.37
CA GLY A 114 -22.15 1.66 36.74
C GLY A 114 -21.99 2.63 35.57
N GLU A 115 -21.90 3.93 35.86
CA GLU A 115 -21.82 5.03 34.89
C GLU A 115 -20.67 4.86 33.87
N ASP A 116 -19.54 4.30 34.29
CA ASP A 116 -18.39 3.98 33.42
C ASP A 116 -18.74 2.99 32.29
N VAL A 117 -19.58 1.99 32.59
CA VAL A 117 -20.04 0.99 31.60
C VAL A 117 -20.94 1.65 30.56
N GLN A 118 -21.76 2.63 30.96
CA GLN A 118 -22.62 3.38 30.04
C GLN A 118 -21.81 4.30 29.13
N VAL A 119 -20.74 4.93 29.65
CA VAL A 119 -19.81 5.74 28.85
C VAL A 119 -19.08 4.86 27.83
N GLU A 120 -18.62 3.67 28.21
CA GLU A 120 -17.96 2.73 27.30
C GLU A 120 -18.90 2.22 26.20
N ILE A 121 -20.15 1.88 26.54
CA ILE A 121 -21.19 1.51 25.57
C ILE A 121 -21.37 2.62 24.53
N ARG A 122 -21.51 3.88 24.97
CA ARG A 122 -21.68 5.01 24.06
C ARG A 122 -20.48 5.21 23.14
N ASN A 123 -19.26 5.11 23.67
CA ASN A 123 -18.04 5.22 22.88
C ASN A 123 -17.94 4.13 21.80
N LEU A 124 -18.33 2.89 22.13
CA LEU A 124 -18.34 1.79 21.16
C LEU A 124 -19.41 1.99 20.08
N GLU A 125 -20.59 2.47 20.46
CA GLU A 125 -21.66 2.80 19.50
C GLU A 125 -21.25 3.92 18.55
N ASP A 126 -20.65 5.00 19.08
CA ASP A 126 -20.14 6.11 18.27
C ASP A 126 -19.05 5.65 17.31
N PHE A 127 -18.13 4.78 17.76
CA PHE A 127 -17.10 4.18 16.91
C PHE A 127 -17.70 3.34 15.78
N ILE A 128 -18.67 2.46 16.07
CA ILE A 128 -19.31 1.62 15.05
C ILE A 128 -20.09 2.49 14.05
N ALA A 129 -20.83 3.49 14.53
CA ALA A 129 -21.61 4.39 13.69
C ALA A 129 -20.72 5.28 12.79
N ALA A 130 -19.58 5.74 13.28
CA ALA A 130 -18.60 6.48 12.47
C ALA A 130 -18.04 5.62 11.34
N ASN A 131 -17.61 4.39 11.66
CA ASN A 131 -17.06 3.47 10.66
C ASN A 131 -18.11 3.02 9.63
N SER A 132 -19.37 2.81 10.05
CA SER A 132 -20.46 2.48 9.12
C SER A 132 -20.72 3.62 8.12
N ARG A 133 -20.72 4.88 8.59
CA ARG A 133 -20.87 6.05 7.71
C ARG A 133 -19.69 6.20 6.75
N GLN A 134 -18.48 5.95 7.21
CA GLN A 134 -17.28 6.00 6.36
C GLN A 134 -17.32 4.93 5.27
N ALA A 135 -17.78 3.70 5.58
CA ALA A 135 -17.97 2.65 4.60
C ALA A 135 -19.00 3.03 3.53
N GLU A 136 -20.12 3.64 3.94
CA GLU A 136 -21.17 4.12 3.02
C GLU A 136 -20.67 5.23 2.09
N GLN A 137 -19.88 6.17 2.63
CA GLN A 137 -19.23 7.23 1.83
C GLN A 137 -18.23 6.64 0.83
N ALA A 138 -17.38 5.70 1.24
CA ALA A 138 -16.41 5.07 0.35
C ALA A 138 -17.07 4.30 -0.81
N ILE A 139 -18.22 3.65 -0.57
CA ILE A 139 -19.02 3.00 -1.61
C ILE A 139 -19.61 4.04 -2.57
N THR A 140 -20.13 5.14 -2.03
CA THR A 140 -20.71 6.24 -2.81
C THR A 140 -19.68 6.92 -3.70
N ASP A 141 -18.47 7.17 -3.18
CA ASP A 141 -17.39 7.81 -3.92
C ASP A 141 -16.85 6.90 -5.03
N ARG A 142 -16.67 5.60 -4.75
CA ARG A 142 -16.33 4.60 -5.79
C ARG A 142 -17.41 4.50 -6.87
N PHE A 143 -18.69 4.63 -6.51
CA PHE A 143 -19.79 4.65 -7.48
C PHE A 143 -19.75 5.91 -8.37
N LYS A 144 -19.46 7.07 -7.77
CA LYS A 144 -19.28 8.34 -8.50
C LYS A 144 -18.07 8.31 -9.43
N GLU A 145 -16.95 7.72 -9.01
CA GLU A 145 -15.77 7.57 -9.86
C GLU A 145 -16.04 6.67 -11.07
N ARG A 146 -16.78 5.56 -10.89
CA ARG A 146 -17.18 4.70 -12.03
C ARG A 146 -18.16 5.37 -12.98
N THR A 147 -19.11 6.14 -12.45
CA THR A 147 -20.12 6.83 -13.27
C THR A 147 -19.58 8.07 -13.97
N ASN A 148 -18.60 8.76 -13.39
CA ASN A 148 -17.93 9.90 -14.02
C ASN A 148 -16.77 9.49 -14.94
N GLY A 149 -16.15 8.32 -14.70
CA GLY A 149 -15.10 7.75 -15.56
C GLY A 149 -15.62 7.19 -16.90
N ASP A 150 -16.94 7.03 -17.05
CA ASP A 150 -17.58 6.51 -18.27
C ASP A 150 -18.03 7.60 -19.26
N ARG A 151 -17.42 8.80 -19.20
CA ARG A 151 -17.53 9.76 -20.30
C ARG A 151 -16.40 9.49 -21.30
N PRO A 152 -16.66 8.85 -22.46
CA PRO A 152 -15.69 8.84 -23.53
C PRO A 152 -15.56 10.29 -24.01
N THR A 153 -14.42 10.91 -23.75
CA THR A 153 -13.98 12.09 -24.51
C THR A 153 -13.71 11.64 -25.95
N ARG A 154 -14.78 11.45 -26.72
CA ARG A 154 -14.74 11.53 -28.18
C ARG A 154 -14.85 13.01 -28.53
N SER A 155 -13.71 13.66 -28.67
CA SER A 155 -13.59 14.88 -29.48
C SER A 155 -13.00 14.46 -30.82
N LEU A 156 -13.78 14.72 -31.87
CA LEU A 156 -13.47 14.61 -33.29
C LEU A 156 -12.28 15.50 -33.67
#